data_AF-A0AAU9TBW2-F1
#
_entry.id   AF-A0AAU9TBW2-F1
#
_cell.length_a   1.000
_cell.length_b   1.000
_cell.length_c   1.000
_cell.angle_alpha   90.00
_cell.angle_beta   90.00
_cell.angle_gamma   90.00
#
_symmetry.space_group_name_H-M   'P 1'
#
loop_
_entity.id
_entity.type
_entity.pdbx_description
1 polymer ?
#
loop_
_entity_poly.entity_id
_entity_poly.type
_entity_poly.pdbx_seq_one_letter_code
_entity_poly.pdbx_strand_id
1 'polypeptide(L)'
;MNHEIDARIKGENIVRFCKSQRLRWAGHLERMPETRAAKIISEWTPQQKRPRGRPRKRWKNCIEEDLRKIGKFTNWRRVARDRDKWRKIVEEAKTHKGL
;
A
#
# COMPACT_ATOMS: atom_id res chain seq x y z
N MET A 1 -22.92 -17.52 0.54
CA MET A 1 -22.51 -16.10 0.32
C MET A 1 -21.55 -15.73 1.44
N ASN A 2 -20.41 -15.10 1.16
CA ASN A 2 -19.32 -14.95 2.15
C ASN A 2 -19.54 -13.75 3.08
N HIS A 3 -20.52 -13.85 4.00
CA HIS A 3 -20.95 -12.77 4.90
C HIS A 3 -19.82 -12.19 5.78
N GLU A 4 -18.78 -12.97 6.10
CA GLU A 4 -17.61 -12.46 6.83
C GLU A 4 -16.80 -11.42 6.06
N ILE A 5 -16.72 -11.58 4.74
CA ILE A 5 -15.99 -10.67 3.86
C ILE A 5 -16.75 -9.34 3.81
N ASP A 6 -18.07 -9.41 3.67
CA ASP A 6 -18.94 -8.22 3.64
C ASP A 6 -18.92 -7.47 4.96
N ALA A 7 -18.91 -8.18 6.11
CA ALA A 7 -18.80 -7.55 7.43
C ALA A 7 -17.46 -6.83 7.62
N ARG A 8 -16.35 -7.41 7.14
CA ARG A 8 -15.01 -6.78 7.23
C ARG A 8 -14.86 -5.58 6.29
N ILE A 9 -15.50 -5.62 5.12
CA ILE A 9 -15.42 -4.58 4.08
C ILE A 9 -16.52 -3.52 4.26
N LYS A 10 -17.55 -3.80 5.07
CA LYS A 10 -18.67 -2.90 5.40
C LYS A 10 -19.41 -2.38 4.15
N GLY A 11 -19.57 -3.22 3.14
CA GLY A 11 -20.21 -2.85 1.87
C GLY A 11 -19.36 -1.96 0.95
N GLU A 12 -18.09 -1.73 1.27
CA GLU A 12 -17.15 -1.05 0.38
C GLU A 12 -16.76 -1.94 -0.82
N ASN A 13 -16.22 -1.32 -1.87
CA ASN A 13 -15.63 -2.07 -2.97
C ASN A 13 -14.37 -2.81 -2.49
N ILE A 14 -14.36 -4.15 -2.56
CA ILE A 14 -13.26 -5.01 -2.08
C ILE A 14 -11.89 -4.63 -2.65
N VAL A 15 -11.83 -4.22 -3.91
CA VAL A 15 -10.57 -3.82 -4.56
C VAL A 15 -10.02 -2.56 -3.92
N ARG A 16 -10.88 -1.56 -3.67
CA ARG A 16 -10.49 -0.30 -3.00
C ARG A 16 -10.09 -0.55 -1.55
N PHE A 17 -10.85 -1.39 -0.84
CA PHE A 17 -10.51 -1.78 0.52
C PHE A 17 -9.10 -2.37 0.57
N CYS A 18 -8.82 -3.42 -0.21
CA CYS A 18 -7.49 -4.05 -0.26
C CYS A 18 -6.35 -3.07 -0.60
N LYS A 19 -6.57 -2.15 -1.55
CA LYS A 19 -5.59 -1.12 -1.92
C LYS A 19 -5.36 -0.11 -0.80
N SER A 20 -6.43 0.34 -0.12
CA SER A 20 -6.31 1.23 1.05
C SER A 20 -5.54 0.55 2.19
N GLN A 21 -5.74 -0.75 2.41
CA GLN A 21 -5.00 -1.53 3.42
C GLN A 21 -3.52 -1.64 3.05
N ARG A 22 -3.19 -1.83 1.77
CA ARG A 22 -1.81 -1.78 1.27
C ARG A 22 -1.15 -0.44 1.56
N LEU A 23 -1.83 0.67 1.30
CA LEU A 23 -1.33 2.02 1.65
C LEU A 23 -1.18 2.20 3.16
N ARG A 24 -2.13 1.70 3.97
CA ARG A 24 -2.04 1.75 5.43
C ARG A 24 -0.76 1.05 5.93
N TRP A 25 -0.47 -0.13 5.40
CA TRP A 25 0.73 -0.88 5.77
C TRP A 25 2.01 -0.19 5.27
N ALA A 26 2.01 0.40 4.07
CA ALA A 26 3.13 1.19 3.57
C ALA A 26 3.51 2.34 4.52
N GLY A 27 2.52 3.09 5.02
CA GLY A 27 2.78 4.13 6.01
C GLY A 27 3.29 3.58 7.34
N HIS A 28 2.83 2.39 7.74
CA HIS A 28 3.37 1.74 8.93
C HIS A 28 4.86 1.41 8.77
N LEU A 29 5.26 0.86 7.61
CA LEU A 29 6.66 0.57 7.31
C LEU A 29 7.54 1.83 7.31
N GLU A 30 7.09 2.94 6.72
CA GLU A 30 7.85 4.20 6.71
C GLU A 30 8.06 4.81 8.11
N ARG A 31 7.27 4.39 9.10
CA ARG A 31 7.42 4.80 10.51
C ARG A 31 8.15 3.76 11.36
N MET A 32 8.45 2.58 10.82
CA MET A 32 9.24 1.58 11.55
C MET A 32 10.71 2.03 11.64
N PRO A 33 11.41 1.67 12.73
CA PRO A 33 12.86 1.78 12.78
C PRO A 33 13.52 1.02 11.62
N GLU A 34 14.61 1.57 11.08
CA GLU A 34 15.36 0.98 9.96
C GLU A 34 15.99 -0.39 10.30
N THR A 35 16.12 -0.70 11.60
CA THR A 35 16.62 -2.00 12.09
C THR A 35 15.59 -3.13 11.98
N ARG A 36 14.31 -2.82 11.73
CA ARG A 36 13.25 -3.84 11.65
C ARG A 36 13.37 -4.60 10.33
N ALA A 37 13.39 -5.94 10.42
CA ALA A 37 13.45 -6.81 9.25
C ALA A 37 12.38 -6.49 8.18
N ALA A 38 11.15 -6.15 8.58
CA ALA A 38 10.10 -5.76 7.65
C ALA A 38 10.45 -4.48 6.84
N LYS A 39 11.06 -3.47 7.47
CA LYS A 39 11.51 -2.24 6.80
C LYS A 39 12.66 -2.56 5.84
N ILE A 40 13.66 -3.31 6.31
CA ILE A 40 14.80 -3.76 5.50
C ILE A 40 14.34 -4.51 4.25
N ILE A 41 13.49 -5.54 4.42
CA ILE A 41 12.99 -6.36 3.30
C ILE A 41 12.14 -5.53 2.33
N SER A 42 11.37 -4.56 2.83
CA SER A 42 10.53 -3.71 1.98
C SER A 42 11.34 -2.80 1.03
N GLU A 43 12.54 -2.38 1.46
CA GLU A 43 13.46 -1.60 0.65
C GLU A 43 14.37 -2.48 -0.21
N TRP A 44 14.60 -3.72 0.22
CA TRP A 44 15.51 -4.63 -0.46
C TRP A 44 15.04 -4.95 -1.88
N THR A 45 15.96 -4.77 -2.82
CA THR A 45 15.74 -5.04 -4.24
C THR A 45 16.74 -6.10 -4.71
N PRO A 46 16.31 -7.36 -4.91
CA PRO A 46 17.22 -8.39 -5.42
C PRO A 46 17.67 -8.03 -6.83
N GLN A 47 18.99 -8.07 -7.03
CA GLN A 47 19.67 -7.79 -8.29
C GLN A 47 19.68 -9.00 -9.24
N GLN A 48 19.35 -10.20 -8.74
CA GLN A 48 19.38 -11.42 -9.54
C GLN A 48 18.26 -11.47 -10.59
N LYS A 49 18.55 -12.15 -11.70
CA LYS A 49 17.58 -12.43 -12.77
C LYS A 49 16.38 -13.18 -12.18
N ARG A 50 15.17 -12.69 -12.47
CA ARG A 50 13.95 -13.32 -11.96
C ARG A 50 13.68 -14.64 -12.68
N PRO A 51 13.30 -15.69 -11.93
CA PRO A 51 12.82 -16.94 -12.53
C PRO A 51 11.60 -16.72 -13.41
N ARG A 52 11.41 -17.62 -14.39
CA ARG A 52 10.16 -17.68 -15.19
C ARG A 52 8.98 -17.94 -14.24
N GLY A 53 7.84 -17.30 -14.51
CA GLY A 53 6.62 -17.42 -13.70
C GLY A 53 6.50 -16.46 -12.51
N ARG A 54 7.59 -15.85 -12.03
CA ARG A 54 7.49 -14.87 -10.92
C ARG A 54 6.82 -13.58 -11.41
N PRO A 55 5.83 -13.02 -10.68
CA PRO A 55 5.19 -11.77 -11.07
C PRO A 55 6.19 -10.62 -11.31
N ARG A 56 5.96 -9.85 -12.37
CA ARG A 56 6.81 -8.69 -12.73
C ARG A 56 6.64 -7.53 -11.74
N LYS A 57 5.46 -7.35 -11.16
CA LYS A 57 5.21 -6.26 -10.18
C LYS A 57 5.70 -6.65 -8.79
N ARG A 58 6.48 -5.76 -8.18
CA ARG A 58 6.84 -5.84 -6.75
C ARG A 58 5.74 -5.18 -5.92
N TRP A 59 5.68 -5.51 -4.64
CA TRP A 59 4.76 -4.86 -3.71
C TRP A 59 4.95 -3.33 -3.67
N LYS A 60 6.20 -2.83 -3.64
CA LYS A 60 6.51 -1.39 -3.73
C LYS A 60 5.94 -0.73 -4.99
N ASN A 61 6.05 -1.40 -6.14
CA ASN A 61 5.48 -0.89 -7.40
C ASN A 61 3.95 -0.74 -7.28
N CYS A 62 3.27 -1.68 -6.63
CA CYS A 62 1.83 -1.60 -6.44
C CYS A 62 1.42 -0.41 -5.55
N ILE A 63 2.19 -0.08 -4.52
CA ILE A 63 1.96 1.12 -3.69
C ILE A 63 2.12 2.37 -4.54
N GLU A 64 3.21 2.46 -5.31
CA GLU A 64 3.47 3.62 -6.16
C GLU A 64 2.41 3.80 -7.24
N GLU A 65 1.92 2.71 -7.84
CA GLU A 65 0.79 2.73 -8.77
C GLU A 65 -0.50 3.22 -8.11
N ASP A 66 -0.85 2.73 -6.91
CA ASP A 66 -2.03 3.22 -6.17
C ASP A 66 -1.90 4.71 -5.86
N LEU A 67 -0.73 5.15 -5.41
CA LEU A 67 -0.47 6.55 -5.08
C LEU A 67 -0.52 7.46 -6.31
N ARG A 68 -0.06 6.97 -7.48
CA ARG A 68 -0.18 7.71 -8.75
C ARG A 68 -1.64 7.89 -9.12
N LYS A 69 -2.47 6.84 -8.97
CA LYS A 69 -3.90 6.92 -9.28
C LYS A 69 -4.64 7.97 -8.46
N ILE A 70 -4.28 8.12 -7.18
CA ILE A 70 -4.87 9.15 -6.30
C ILE A 70 -4.10 10.48 -6.27
N GLY A 71 -3.10 10.67 -7.15
CA GLY A 71 -2.32 11.91 -7.23
C GLY A 71 -1.44 12.21 -6.01
N LYS A 72 -1.09 11.21 -5.19
CA LYS A 72 -0.26 11.36 -3.97
C LYS A 72 1.13 10.72 -4.07
N PHE A 73 1.61 10.46 -5.29
CA PHE A 73 2.92 9.81 -5.50
C PHE A 73 4.11 10.67 -5.03
N THR A 74 4.06 11.98 -5.21
CA THR A 74 5.19 12.86 -4.91
C THR A 74 5.50 12.92 -3.41
N ASN A 75 6.75 12.68 -3.02
CA ASN A 75 7.22 12.73 -1.63
C ASN A 75 6.42 11.87 -0.63
N TRP A 76 5.75 10.82 -1.12
CA TRP A 76 4.83 10.04 -0.31
C TRP A 76 5.48 9.43 0.93
N ARG A 77 6.77 9.04 0.87
CA ARG A 77 7.52 8.51 2.01
C ARG A 77 7.68 9.51 3.15
N ARG A 78 7.93 10.78 2.82
CA ARG A 78 8.00 11.87 3.81
C ARG A 78 6.64 12.10 4.43
N VAL A 79 5.58 12.11 3.61
CA VAL A 79 4.19 12.26 4.08
C VAL A 79 3.78 11.06 4.94
N ALA A 80 4.21 9.86 4.60
CA ALA A 80 3.91 8.62 5.32
C ALA A 80 4.47 8.60 6.75
N ARG A 81 5.55 9.34 7.03
CA ARG A 81 6.08 9.48 8.39
C ARG A 81 5.12 10.24 9.31
N ASP A 82 4.35 11.17 8.77
CA ASP A 82 3.27 11.87 9.48
C ASP A 82 2.00 10.99 9.49
N ARG A 83 1.65 10.49 10.68
CA ARG A 83 0.54 9.53 10.85
C ARG A 83 -0.80 10.13 10.43
N ASP A 84 -1.02 11.41 10.70
CA ASP A 84 -2.30 12.08 10.45
C ASP A 84 -2.46 12.42 8.97
N LYS A 85 -1.41 12.95 8.34
CA LYS A 85 -1.42 13.17 6.89
C LYS A 85 -1.59 11.86 6.12
N TRP A 86 -0.90 10.80 6.55
CA TRP A 86 -1.03 9.49 5.90
C TRP A 86 -2.42 8.88 6.07
N ARG A 87 -3.02 9.01 7.26
CA ARG A 87 -4.39 8.54 7.51
C ARG A 87 -5.38 9.18 6.54
N LYS A 88 -5.28 10.49 6.29
CA LYS A 88 -6.14 11.17 5.31
C LYS A 88 -6.02 10.58 3.90
N ILE A 89 -4.80 10.28 3.45
CA ILE A 89 -4.55 9.63 2.15
C ILE A 89 -5.18 8.23 2.09
N VAL A 90 -5.09 7.45 3.16
CA VAL A 90 -5.69 6.11 3.22
C VAL A 90 -7.22 6.17 3.16
N GLU A 91 -7.84 7.15 3.82
CA GLU A 91 -9.31 7.32 3.75
C GLU A 91 -9.75 7.84 2.36
N GLU A 92 -8.99 8.75 1.75
CA GLU A 92 -9.22 9.18 0.35
C GLU A 92 -9.15 7.98 -0.61
N ALA A 93 -8.17 7.08 -0.41
CA ALA A 93 -8.02 5.88 -1.23
C ALA A 93 -9.22 4.91 -1.15
N LYS A 94 -9.90 4.80 0.00
CA LYS A 94 -11.10 3.95 0.12
C LYS A 94 -12.25 4.43 -0.77
N THR A 95 -12.36 5.75 -0.92
CA THR A 95 -13.47 6.39 -1.63
C THR A 95 -13.16 6.70 -3.10
N HIS A 96 -11.89 6.71 -3.48
CA HIS A 96 -11.45 7.08 -4.83
C HIS A 96 -11.93 6.11 -5.92
N LYS A 97 -12.69 6.63 -6.89
CA LYS A 97 -13.15 5.86 -8.05
C LYS A 97 -11.98 5.60 -9.00
N GLY A 98 -11.77 4.33 -9.38
CA GLY A 98 -10.66 3.92 -10.26
C GLY A 98 -9.40 3.45 -9.54
N LEU A 99 -9.40 3.49 -8.19
CA LEU A 99 -8.30 2.91 -7.41
C LEU A 99 -8.19 1.42 -7.61
#